data_AF-A0A918VD00-F1
#
_entry.id   AF-A0A918VD00-F1
#
_cell.length_a   1.000
_cell.length_b   1.000
_cell.length_c   1.000
_cell.angle_alpha   90.00
_cell.angle_beta   90.00
_cell.angle_gamma   90.00
#
_symmetry.space_group_name_H-M   'P 1'
#
loop_
_entity.id
_entity.type
_entity.pdbx_description
1 polymer ?
#
loop_
_entity_poly.entity_id
_entity_poly.type
_entity_poly.pdbx_seq_one_letter_code
_entity_poly.pdbx_strand_id
1 'polypeptide(L)'
;MGRTGVAQNKTMYYIITWIRLFFGAHLLFSGGRYILTGYMPAIPGIGGEWADANAAIGLYQAVKYMEFVFGVMLLTNRFVLLALILEMPASVNIFWLNTFIVATPRQLFTGPQELFLNGVLLLAYSGYLGAALKPRLEPLWLWNANRAYKDNYADKVRAEGGL
;
A
#
# COMPACT_ATOMS: atom_id res chain seq x y z
N MET A 1 15.61 -13.83 -31.00
CA MET A 1 15.82 -12.41 -30.63
C MET A 1 15.94 -12.36 -29.11
N GLY A 2 17.15 -12.29 -28.59
CA GLY A 2 17.41 -12.43 -27.15
C GLY A 2 16.92 -11.22 -26.38
N ARG A 3 15.99 -11.42 -25.43
CA ARG A 3 15.76 -10.45 -24.36
C ARG A 3 17.07 -10.37 -23.59
N THR A 4 17.81 -9.28 -23.74
CA THR A 4 18.88 -8.89 -22.83
C THR A 4 18.26 -8.76 -21.46
N GLY A 5 18.37 -9.82 -20.66
CA GLY A 5 17.91 -9.82 -19.27
C GLY A 5 18.71 -8.75 -18.54
N VAL A 6 18.08 -7.62 -18.25
CA VAL A 6 18.65 -6.65 -17.32
C VAL A 6 18.92 -7.43 -16.04
N ALA A 7 20.20 -7.58 -15.69
CA ALA A 7 20.59 -8.28 -14.48
C ALA A 7 19.84 -7.64 -13.30
N GLN A 8 19.07 -8.45 -12.56
CA GLN A 8 18.31 -7.96 -11.43
C GLN A 8 19.28 -7.28 -10.44
N ASN A 9 19.04 -6.01 -10.13
CA ASN A 9 19.85 -5.29 -9.14
C ASN A 9 19.58 -5.91 -7.75
N LYS A 10 20.46 -6.83 -7.34
CA LYS A 10 20.34 -7.59 -6.09
C LYS A 10 20.27 -6.68 -4.87
N THR A 11 21.03 -5.58 -4.87
CA THR A 11 21.05 -4.59 -3.79
C THR A 11 19.67 -3.94 -3.64
N MET A 12 19.10 -3.43 -4.74
CA MET A 12 17.78 -2.83 -4.71
C MET A 12 16.69 -3.83 -4.31
N TYR A 13 16.79 -5.07 -4.78
CA TYR A 13 15.90 -6.15 -4.37
C TYR A 13 15.90 -6.35 -2.85
N TYR A 14 17.08 -6.42 -2.22
CA TYR A 14 17.17 -6.59 -0.76
C TYR A 14 16.70 -5.37 0.01
N ILE A 15 17.00 -4.15 -0.47
CA ILE A 15 16.52 -2.91 0.16
C ILE A 15 14.99 -2.87 0.15
N ILE A 16 14.36 -3.04 -1.01
CA ILE A 16 12.89 -3.00 -1.14
C ILE A 16 12.25 -4.15 -0.35
N THR A 17 12.88 -5.34 -0.34
CA THR A 17 12.39 -6.47 0.46
C THR A 17 12.44 -6.15 1.95
N TRP A 18 13.53 -5.56 2.43
CA TRP A 18 13.65 -5.15 3.83
C TRP A 18 12.62 -4.09 4.20
N ILE A 19 12.46 -3.04 3.39
CA ILE A 19 11.46 -1.98 3.60
C ILE A 19 10.05 -2.59 3.67
N ARG A 20 9.72 -3.52 2.76
CA ARG A 20 8.42 -4.21 2.74
C ARG A 20 8.20 -5.02 4.01
N LEU A 21 9.19 -5.80 4.43
CA LEU A 21 9.08 -6.62 5.64
C LEU A 21 8.97 -5.75 6.89
N PHE A 22 9.76 -4.68 6.98
CA PHE A 22 9.72 -3.72 8.07
C PHE A 22 8.36 -3.02 8.16
N PHE A 23 7.87 -2.46 7.04
CA PHE A 23 6.57 -1.78 7.02
C PHE A 23 5.42 -2.75 7.25
N GLY A 24 5.46 -3.95 6.66
CA GLY A 24 4.47 -5.00 6.92
C GLY A 24 4.42 -5.43 8.39
N ALA A 25 5.58 -5.58 9.04
CA ALA A 25 5.67 -5.89 10.47
C ALA A 25 5.15 -4.72 11.34
N HIS A 26 5.43 -3.47 10.95
CA HIS A 26 4.92 -2.27 11.62
C HIS A 26 3.39 -2.21 11.59
N LEU A 27 2.77 -2.41 10.41
CA LEU A 27 1.31 -2.45 10.26
C LEU A 27 0.70 -3.62 11.05
N LEU A 28 1.31 -4.81 10.96
CA LEU A 28 0.85 -5.99 11.67
C LEU A 28 0.91 -5.79 13.20
N PHE A 29 1.97 -5.17 13.70
CA PHE A 29 2.10 -4.85 15.12
C PHE A 29 1.07 -3.80 15.55
N SER A 30 0.88 -2.74 14.77
CA SER A 30 -0.10 -1.68 15.05
C SER A 30 -1.53 -2.23 15.10
N GLY A 31 -1.99 -2.90 14.04
CA GLY A 31 -3.31 -3.49 13.99
C GLY A 31 -3.48 -4.66 14.96
N GLY A 32 -2.49 -5.54 15.05
CA GLY A 32 -2.52 -6.71 15.93
C GLY A 32 -2.57 -6.35 17.41
N ARG A 33 -1.83 -5.32 17.84
CA ARG A 33 -1.91 -4.82 19.21
C ARG A 33 -3.30 -4.31 19.53
N TYR A 34 -3.93 -3.56 18.61
CA TYR A 34 -5.31 -3.12 18.79
C TYR A 34 -6.27 -4.30 18.91
N ILE A 35 -6.20 -5.27 18.00
CA ILE A 35 -7.07 -6.45 17.99
C ILE A 35 -6.96 -7.26 19.29
N LEU A 36 -5.74 -7.45 19.80
CA LEU A 36 -5.49 -8.30 20.98
C LEU A 36 -5.77 -7.61 22.31
N THR A 37 -5.58 -6.28 22.39
CA THR A 37 -5.56 -5.56 23.68
C THR A 37 -6.52 -4.38 23.73
N GLY A 38 -7.15 -4.01 22.62
CA GLY A 38 -7.92 -2.77 22.49
C GLY A 38 -7.08 -1.50 22.63
N TYR A 39 -5.75 -1.62 22.66
CA TYR A 39 -4.87 -0.49 22.97
C TYR A 39 -4.95 0.59 21.89
N MET A 40 -5.28 1.80 22.33
CA MET A 40 -5.22 3.02 21.55
C MET A 40 -4.20 3.97 22.21
N PRO A 41 -3.21 4.49 21.46
CA PRO A 41 -2.24 5.42 22.02
C PRO A 41 -2.93 6.73 22.41
N ALA A 42 -2.60 7.25 23.59
CA ALA A 42 -3.02 8.60 23.98
C ALA A 42 -2.33 9.64 23.08
N ILE A 43 -3.13 10.41 22.34
CA ILE A 43 -2.66 11.51 21.49
C ILE A 43 -3.12 12.81 22.15
N PRO A 44 -2.23 13.78 22.40
CA PRO A 44 -2.63 15.02 23.06
C PRO A 44 -3.41 15.95 22.12
N GLY A 45 -4.27 16.78 22.71
CA GLY A 45 -4.98 17.87 22.04
C GLY A 45 -5.93 17.41 20.94
N ILE A 46 -6.07 18.24 19.90
CA ILE A 46 -7.00 18.03 18.78
C ILE A 46 -6.77 16.68 18.08
N GLY A 47 -5.54 16.18 18.04
CA GLY A 47 -5.24 14.86 17.48
C GLY A 47 -5.87 13.70 18.25
N GLY A 48 -5.99 13.84 19.57
CA GLY A 48 -6.71 12.89 20.43
C GLY A 48 -8.20 12.95 20.21
N GLU A 49 -8.78 14.16 20.25
CA GLU A 49 -10.22 14.38 20.00
C GLU A 49 -10.65 13.84 18.62
N TRP A 50 -9.83 14.05 17.59
CA TRP A 50 -10.05 13.48 16.27
C TRP A 50 -10.01 11.95 16.29
N ALA A 51 -9.05 11.36 16.99
CA ALA A 51 -8.92 9.91 17.06
C ALA A 51 -10.10 9.28 17.82
N ASP A 52 -10.54 9.90 18.93
CA ASP A 52 -11.69 9.49 19.72
C ASP A 52 -12.99 9.60 18.91
N ALA A 53 -13.17 10.67 18.14
CA ALA A 53 -14.31 10.83 17.24
C ALA A 53 -14.36 9.73 16.16
N ASN A 54 -13.20 9.38 15.60
CA ASN A 54 -13.09 8.27 14.64
C ASN A 54 -13.37 6.91 15.28
N ALA A 55 -12.97 6.71 16.54
CA ALA A 55 -13.30 5.51 17.29
C ALA A 55 -14.80 5.41 17.59
N ALA A 56 -15.47 6.53 17.86
CA ALA A 56 -16.91 6.57 18.12
C ALA A 56 -17.75 6.15 16.90
N ILE A 57 -17.30 6.45 15.69
CA ILE A 57 -17.98 6.06 14.43
C ILE A 57 -17.50 4.73 13.85
N GLY A 58 -16.59 4.02 14.53
CA GLY A 58 -16.06 2.74 14.06
C GLY A 58 -14.91 2.83 13.04
N LEU A 59 -14.52 4.03 12.61
CA LEU A 59 -13.50 4.20 11.57
C LEU A 59 -12.10 3.82 12.07
N TYR A 60 -11.76 4.16 13.32
CA TYR A 60 -10.47 3.77 13.90
C TYR A 60 -10.29 2.25 13.90
N GLN A 61 -11.34 1.53 14.27
CA GLN A 61 -11.37 0.07 14.33
C GLN A 61 -11.24 -0.53 12.93
N ALA A 62 -11.99 0.00 11.96
CA ALA A 62 -11.88 -0.42 10.57
C ALA A 62 -10.43 -0.27 10.06
N VAL A 63 -9.79 0.87 10.32
CA VAL A 63 -8.38 1.10 9.95
C VAL A 63 -7.46 0.08 10.63
N LYS A 64 -7.61 -0.19 11.92
CA LYS A 64 -6.74 -1.16 12.61
C LYS A 64 -6.90 -2.61 12.12
N TYR A 65 -8.11 -3.02 11.77
CA TYR A 65 -8.33 -4.32 11.12
C TYR A 65 -7.67 -4.36 9.73
N MET A 66 -7.79 -3.27 8.96
CA MET A 66 -7.14 -3.16 7.66
C MET A 66 -5.62 -3.18 7.76
N GLU A 67 -5.01 -2.42 8.68
CA GLU A 67 -3.55 -2.43 8.95
C GLU A 67 -3.05 -3.84 9.24
N PHE A 68 -3.79 -4.62 10.04
CA PHE A 68 -3.43 -6.01 10.31
C PHE A 68 -3.43 -6.86 9.03
N VAL A 69 -4.51 -6.77 8.24
CA VAL A 69 -4.64 -7.51 6.97
C VAL A 69 -3.55 -7.10 5.96
N PHE A 70 -3.29 -5.79 5.83
CA PHE A 70 -2.26 -5.26 4.95
C PHE A 70 -0.86 -5.67 5.42
N GLY A 71 -0.61 -5.66 6.73
CA GLY A 71 0.62 -6.20 7.30
C GLY A 71 0.86 -7.66 6.89
N VAL A 72 -0.16 -8.52 7.00
CA VAL A 72 -0.08 -9.92 6.53
C VAL A 72 0.20 -9.98 5.02
N MET A 73 -0.50 -9.18 4.21
CA MET A 73 -0.30 -9.12 2.75
C MET A 73 1.14 -8.74 2.39
N LEU A 74 1.71 -7.72 3.04
CA LEU A 74 3.08 -7.27 2.82
C LEU A 74 4.10 -8.32 3.24
N LEU A 75 3.91 -8.96 4.40
CA LEU A 75 4.83 -9.98 4.92
C LEU A 75 4.81 -11.27 4.09
N THR A 76 3.64 -11.69 3.63
CA THR A 76 3.46 -12.90 2.80
C THR A 76 3.70 -12.64 1.31
N ASN A 77 4.00 -11.40 0.92
CA ASN A 77 4.15 -10.98 -0.47
C ASN A 77 2.92 -11.29 -1.34
N ARG A 78 1.71 -11.13 -0.78
CA ARG A 78 0.44 -11.35 -1.46
C ARG A 78 -0.31 -10.03 -1.55
N PHE A 79 -0.75 -9.65 -2.75
CA PHE A 79 -1.50 -8.41 -2.98
C PHE A 79 -0.81 -7.13 -2.49
N VAL A 80 0.54 -7.09 -2.50
CA VAL A 80 1.34 -5.98 -1.97
C VAL A 80 0.89 -4.62 -2.52
N LEU A 81 0.75 -4.50 -3.84
CA LEU A 81 0.33 -3.25 -4.47
C LEU A 81 -1.06 -2.79 -4.02
N LEU A 82 -2.01 -3.72 -3.88
CA LEU A 82 -3.36 -3.39 -3.41
C LEU A 82 -3.33 -2.91 -1.95
N ALA A 83 -2.60 -3.62 -1.09
CA ALA A 83 -2.43 -3.23 0.31
C ALA A 83 -1.82 -1.84 0.44
N LEU A 84 -0.78 -1.52 -0.33
CA LEU A 84 -0.15 -0.19 -0.33
C LEU A 84 -1.14 0.89 -0.76
N ILE A 85 -1.89 0.68 -1.85
CA ILE A 85 -2.90 1.64 -2.32
C ILE A 85 -3.97 1.90 -1.26
N LEU A 86 -4.48 0.84 -0.62
CA LEU A 86 -5.52 0.96 0.40
C LEU A 86 -5.01 1.57 1.71
N GLU A 87 -3.73 1.41 2.02
CA GLU A 87 -3.08 1.98 3.19
C GLU A 87 -2.72 3.46 3.00
N MET A 88 -2.61 3.95 1.76
CA MET A 88 -2.22 5.34 1.48
C MET A 88 -3.11 6.40 2.17
N PRO A 89 -4.46 6.30 2.17
CA PRO A 89 -5.30 7.27 2.89
C PRO A 89 -5.00 7.32 4.39
N ALA A 90 -4.73 6.17 5.02
CA ALA A 90 -4.35 6.11 6.43
C ALA A 90 -2.96 6.74 6.65
N SER A 91 -1.97 6.37 5.83
CA SER A 91 -0.61 6.94 5.90
C SER A 91 -0.59 8.47 5.72
N VAL A 92 -1.41 9.02 4.82
CA VAL A 92 -1.55 10.48 4.61
C VAL A 92 -2.19 11.15 5.83
N ASN A 93 -3.25 10.57 6.39
CA ASN A 93 -3.89 11.09 7.61
C ASN A 93 -2.93 11.09 8.79
N ILE A 94 -2.18 9.99 8.99
CA ILE A 94 -1.22 9.87 10.07
C ILE A 94 -0.07 10.86 9.87
N PHE A 95 0.45 11.02 8.65
CA PHE A 95 1.44 12.04 8.33
C PHE A 95 0.93 13.45 8.67
N TRP A 96 -0.28 13.80 8.23
CA TRP A 96 -0.84 15.12 8.47
C TRP A 96 -1.02 15.42 9.96
N LEU A 97 -1.70 14.52 10.68
CA LEU A 97 -1.98 14.67 12.11
C LEU A 97 -0.69 14.71 12.92
N ASN A 98 0.23 13.77 12.68
CA ASN A 98 1.43 13.67 13.49
C ASN A 98 2.42 14.82 13.22
N THR A 99 2.52 15.28 11.96
CA THR A 99 3.52 16.28 11.57
C THR A 99 3.05 17.70 11.82
N PHE A 100 1.81 18.02 11.46
CA PHE A 100 1.32 19.40 11.47
C PHE A 100 0.40 19.74 12.63
N ILE A 101 -0.34 18.76 13.18
CA ILE A 101 -1.32 19.01 14.24
C ILE A 101 -0.75 18.72 15.63
N VAL A 102 -0.18 17.52 15.81
CA VAL A 102 0.29 17.07 17.14
C VAL A 102 1.74 17.48 17.38
N ALA A 103 2.62 17.27 16.40
CA ALA A 103 4.02 17.72 16.40
C ALA A 103 4.86 17.36 17.64
N THR A 104 4.49 16.33 18.41
CA THR A 104 5.31 15.81 19.50
C THR A 104 6.46 14.95 18.96
N PRO A 105 7.62 14.84 19.65
CA PRO A 105 8.84 14.25 19.07
C PRO A 105 8.67 12.86 18.47
N ARG A 106 7.90 11.98 19.12
CA ARG A 106 7.60 10.63 18.59
C ARG A 106 6.78 10.71 17.30
N GLN A 107 5.80 11.60 17.25
CA GLN A 107 4.82 11.76 16.17
C GLN A 107 5.50 12.39 14.94
N LEU A 108 6.37 13.38 15.16
CA LEU A 108 7.22 13.96 14.11
C LEU A 108 8.09 12.92 13.40
N PHE A 109 8.41 11.80 14.06
CA PHE A 109 9.10 10.70 13.42
C PHE A 109 8.13 9.72 12.74
N THR A 110 7.07 9.30 13.43
CA THR A 110 6.17 8.25 12.92
C THR A 110 5.33 8.68 11.71
N GLY A 111 4.88 9.94 11.66
CA GLY A 111 4.09 10.45 10.53
C GLY A 111 4.85 10.42 9.21
N PRO A 112 6.00 11.11 9.09
CA PRO A 112 6.81 11.09 7.88
C PRO A 112 7.33 9.70 7.54
N GLN A 113 7.69 8.89 8.54
CA GLN A 113 8.14 7.52 8.33
C GLN A 113 7.08 6.67 7.62
N GLU A 114 5.82 6.69 8.07
CA GLU A 114 4.76 5.87 7.46
C GLU A 114 4.50 6.26 6.01
N LEU A 115 4.33 7.57 5.74
CA LEU A 115 4.11 8.05 4.37
C LEU A 115 5.31 7.75 3.47
N PHE A 116 6.54 7.87 3.98
CA PHE A 116 7.75 7.53 3.26
C PHE A 116 7.81 6.04 2.90
N LEU A 117 7.59 5.15 3.88
CA LEU A 117 7.65 3.71 3.66
C LEU A 117 6.57 3.25 2.68
N ASN A 118 5.33 3.72 2.85
CA ASN A 118 4.25 3.40 1.92
C ASN A 118 4.57 3.95 0.52
N GLY A 119 4.94 5.23 0.40
CA GLY A 119 5.25 5.87 -0.87
C GLY A 119 6.38 5.22 -1.65
N VAL A 120 7.50 4.89 -0.99
CA VAL A 120 8.64 4.21 -1.63
C VAL A 120 8.25 2.82 -2.12
N LEU A 121 7.50 2.07 -1.32
CA LEU A 121 7.01 0.75 -1.73
C LEU A 121 5.99 0.88 -2.87
N LEU A 122 5.08 1.85 -2.81
CA LEU A 122 4.10 2.07 -3.86
C LEU A 122 4.79 2.36 -5.19
N LEU A 123 5.83 3.20 -5.18
CA LEU A 123 6.66 3.46 -6.36
C LEU A 123 7.39 2.20 -6.83
N ALA A 124 7.99 1.43 -5.93
CA ALA A 124 8.70 0.20 -6.27
C ALA A 124 7.80 -0.88 -6.89
N TYR A 125 6.53 -0.95 -6.47
CA TYR A 125 5.52 -1.88 -6.99
C TYR A 125 4.63 -1.26 -8.09
N SER A 126 4.76 0.04 -8.39
CA SER A 126 3.95 0.76 -9.37
C SER A 126 4.11 0.24 -10.80
N GLY A 127 5.24 -0.42 -11.11
CA GLY A 127 5.44 -1.07 -12.41
C GLY A 127 4.32 -2.07 -12.77
N TYR A 128 3.69 -2.69 -11.77
CA TYR A 128 2.54 -3.58 -11.98
C TYR A 128 1.25 -2.83 -12.36
N LEU A 129 1.15 -1.53 -12.08
CA LEU A 129 0.03 -0.67 -12.52
C LEU A 129 0.07 -0.36 -14.02
N GLY A 130 1.18 -0.61 -14.70
CA GLY A 130 1.33 -0.31 -16.12
C GLY A 130 0.28 -1.00 -17.02
N ALA A 131 -0.28 -2.13 -16.58
CA ALA A 131 -1.39 -2.77 -17.28
C ALA A 131 -2.75 -2.09 -17.05
N ALA A 132 -2.95 -1.48 -15.88
CA ALA A 132 -4.19 -0.84 -15.46
C ALA A 132 -4.29 0.63 -15.90
N LEU A 133 -3.16 1.35 -15.99
CA LEU A 133 -3.10 2.75 -16.39
C LEU A 133 -3.12 2.96 -17.91
N LYS A 134 -2.88 1.90 -18.70
CA LYS A 134 -3.02 1.98 -20.15
C LYS A 134 -4.52 2.08 -20.49
N PRO A 135 -4.98 3.16 -21.15
CA PRO A 135 -6.37 3.24 -21.60
C PRO A 135 -6.64 2.08 -22.55
N ARG A 136 -7.68 1.28 -22.25
CA ARG A 136 -8.12 0.13 -23.06
C ARG A 136 -9.59 0.33 -23.39
N LEU A 137 -9.92 0.20 -24.67
CA LEU A 137 -11.28 0.36 -25.18
C LEU A 137 -12.15 -0.89 -24.92
N GLU A 138 -11.52 -2.05 -24.74
CA GLU A 138 -12.24 -3.32 -24.53
C GLU A 138 -12.13 -3.84 -23.09
N PRO A 139 -13.26 -4.23 -22.46
CA PRO A 139 -13.24 -4.86 -21.15
C PRO A 139 -12.66 -6.29 -21.24
N LEU A 140 -11.68 -6.60 -20.39
CA LEU A 140 -11.12 -7.95 -20.28
C LEU A 140 -11.60 -8.63 -19.00
N TRP A 141 -12.39 -9.68 -19.16
CA TRP A 141 -12.85 -10.50 -18.04
C TRP A 141 -11.71 -11.21 -17.31
N LEU A 142 -11.87 -11.42 -16.00
CA LEU A 142 -10.85 -12.03 -15.14
C LEU A 142 -10.43 -13.43 -15.60
N TRP A 143 -11.36 -14.26 -16.05
CA TRP A 143 -11.06 -15.60 -16.59
C TRP A 143 -10.27 -15.56 -17.92
N ASN A 144 -10.18 -14.40 -18.57
CA ASN A 144 -9.38 -14.17 -19.77
C ASN A 144 -8.07 -13.40 -19.49
N ALA A 145 -7.69 -13.22 -18.22
CA ALA A 145 -6.51 -12.43 -17.83
C ALA A 145 -5.20 -12.88 -18.48
N ASN A 146 -5.09 -14.16 -18.87
CA ASN A 146 -3.94 -14.70 -19.61
C ASN A 146 -3.66 -13.95 -20.92
N ARG A 147 -4.67 -13.32 -21.53
CA ARG A 147 -4.51 -12.50 -22.72
C ARG A 147 -3.79 -11.17 -22.43
N ALA A 148 -3.95 -10.62 -21.21
CA ALA A 148 -3.35 -9.34 -20.82
C ALA A 148 -1.81 -9.35 -20.77
N TYR A 149 -1.20 -10.53 -20.65
CA TYR A 149 0.25 -10.71 -20.53
C TYR A 149 0.92 -11.14 -21.84
N LYS A 150 0.16 -11.27 -22.93
CA LYS A 150 0.74 -11.59 -24.25
C LYS A 150 1.30 -10.33 -24.90
N ASP A 151 2.55 -10.42 -25.36
CA ASP A 151 3.16 -9.39 -26.20
C ASP A 151 2.24 -9.12 -27.42
N ASN A 152 2.03 -7.83 -27.73
CA ASN A 152 1.16 -7.34 -28.82
C ASN A 152 -0.34 -7.66 -28.70
N TYR A 153 -0.88 -7.91 -27.50
CA TYR A 153 -2.33 -8.10 -27.31
C TYR A 153 -3.16 -6.93 -27.86
N ALA A 154 -2.75 -5.69 -27.58
CA ALA A 154 -3.45 -4.50 -28.06
C ALA A 154 -3.45 -4.39 -29.59
N ASP A 155 -2.37 -4.80 -30.25
CA ASP A 155 -2.27 -4.80 -31.71
C ASP A 155 -3.09 -5.92 -32.34
N LYS A 156 -3.19 -7.08 -31.67
CA LYS A 156 -4.03 -8.20 -32.10
C LYS A 156 -5.51 -7.89 -32.01
N VAL A 157 -5.95 -7.25 -30.92
CA VAL A 157 -7.34 -6.79 -30.77
C VAL A 157 -7.72 -5.81 -31.89
N ARG A 158 -6.86 -4.82 -32.18
CA ARG A 158 -7.04 -3.91 -33.31
C ARG A 158 -7.12 -4.64 -34.65
N ALA A 159 -6.32 -5.68 -34.85
CA ALA A 159 -6.33 -6.50 -36.07
C ALA A 159 -7.55 -7.42 -36.18
N GLU A 160 -8.15 -7.81 -35.05
CA GLU A 160 -9.34 -8.68 -34.98
C GLU A 160 -10.67 -7.91 -35.22
N GLY A 161 -10.61 -6.60 -35.51
CA GLY A 161 -11.79 -5.79 -35.79
C GLY A 161 -12.60 -5.40 -34.54
N GLY A 162 -11.99 -5.54 -33.36
CA GLY A 162 -12.49 -4.95 -32.13
C GLY A 162 -12.27 -3.44 -32.12
N LEU A 163 -13.19 -2.72 -32.78
CA LEU A 163 -13.27 -1.25 -32.96
C LEU A 163 -11.94 -0.51 -33.23
#